data_AF-A0A849EUP3-F1
#
_entry.id   AF-A0A849EUP3-F1
#
_cell.length_a   1.000
_cell.length_b   1.000
_cell.length_c   1.000
_cell.angle_alpha   90.00
_cell.angle_beta   90.00
_cell.angle_gamma   90.00
#
_symmetry.space_group_name_H-M   'P 1'
#
loop_
_entity.id
_entity.type
_entity.pdbx_description
1 polymer ?
#
loop_
_entity_poly.entity_id
_entity_poly.type
_entity_poly.pdbx_seq_one_letter_code
_entity_poly.pdbx_strand_id
1 'polypeptide(L)'
;MGEVYNTIAIDIINAFTNNPERMFPAAFVAITVGYIYYVYSFLLIRRDKKSSIPLWLHVFFLADDTTACVIFFLAAMKYNWYWFYVMFSVGMFIWIFFELYCIRFALLNERQEIRGGDKPVTMKQGIVYVIALYAVSMVVVNMIIVWTGDEVMMQMFTICNILAVTVPPLYWWRSKTREGACLGFALNNIFIAFTNFLPPGYGWWTTGSSYFDHPMWYIAGVVLTLYTIGAFIMLKNKPPRATLAGQKKSLW
;
A
#
# COMPACT_ATOMS: atom_id res chain seq x y z
N MET A 1 13.45 27.91 -10.07
CA MET A 1 12.51 26.88 -9.54
C MET A 1 12.87 25.44 -9.94
N GLY A 2 13.95 25.18 -10.70
CA GLY A 2 14.35 23.82 -11.09
C GLY A 2 15.32 23.09 -10.14
N GLU A 3 15.89 23.77 -9.13
CA GLU A 3 16.92 23.19 -8.26
C GLU A 3 16.38 22.51 -6.98
N VAL A 4 15.14 22.80 -6.58
CA VAL A 4 14.55 22.25 -5.32
C VAL A 4 14.03 20.81 -5.51
N TYR A 5 13.69 20.42 -6.74
CA TYR A 5 12.99 19.16 -7.06
C TYR A 5 13.90 17.95 -7.38
N ASN A 6 15.22 18.14 -7.37
CA ASN A 6 16.22 17.06 -7.56
C ASN A 6 16.77 16.48 -6.23
N THR A 7 16.22 16.90 -5.08
CA THR A 7 16.82 16.66 -3.76
C THR A 7 16.50 15.27 -3.20
N ILE A 8 15.24 14.81 -3.24
CA ILE A 8 14.85 13.53 -2.60
C ILE A 8 15.62 12.33 -3.17
N ALA A 9 15.72 12.24 -4.51
CA ALA A 9 16.43 11.17 -5.20
C ALA A 9 17.92 11.11 -4.79
N ILE A 10 18.59 12.27 -4.78
CA ILE A 10 19.99 12.40 -4.42
C ILE A 10 20.19 12.16 -2.92
N ASP A 11 19.30 12.67 -2.07
CA ASP A 11 19.31 12.48 -0.63
C ASP A 11 19.28 11.00 -0.27
N ILE A 12 18.43 10.22 -0.93
CA ILE A 12 18.31 8.77 -0.68
C ILE A 12 19.60 8.05 -1.08
N ILE A 13 20.17 8.35 -2.26
CA ILE A 13 21.46 7.80 -2.68
C ILE A 13 22.53 8.13 -1.64
N ASN A 14 22.59 9.38 -1.20
CA ASN A 14 23.54 9.83 -0.19
C ASN A 14 23.29 9.17 1.17
N ALA A 15 22.04 8.95 1.58
CA ALA A 15 21.71 8.28 2.83
C ALA A 15 22.19 6.82 2.83
N PHE A 16 21.99 6.08 1.74
CA PHE A 16 22.52 4.72 1.60
C PHE A 16 24.04 4.65 1.53
N THR A 17 24.66 5.67 0.94
CA THR A 17 26.12 5.68 0.74
C THR A 17 26.86 6.12 2.00
N ASN A 18 26.34 7.15 2.68
CA ASN A 18 27.03 7.82 3.78
C ASN A 18 26.53 7.41 5.17
N ASN A 19 25.29 6.91 5.29
CA ASN A 19 24.71 6.45 6.57
C ASN A 19 24.06 5.05 6.46
N PRO A 20 24.75 4.05 5.85
CA PRO A 20 24.17 2.73 5.58
C PRO A 20 23.66 2.03 6.85
N GLU A 21 24.34 2.21 7.98
CA GLU A 21 24.01 1.58 9.27
C GLU A 21 22.66 2.00 9.84
N ARG A 22 22.13 3.16 9.42
CA ARG A 22 20.78 3.63 9.78
C ARG A 22 19.79 3.37 8.66
N MET A 23 20.22 3.59 7.42
CA MET A 23 19.34 3.52 6.26
C MET A 23 18.88 2.08 5.97
N PHE A 24 19.79 1.10 5.99
CA PHE A 24 19.43 -0.29 5.70
C PHE A 24 18.44 -0.89 6.70
N PRO A 25 18.62 -0.78 8.03
CA PRO A 25 17.65 -1.29 8.98
C PRO A 25 16.28 -0.61 8.85
N ALA A 26 16.25 0.72 8.68
CA ALA A 26 15.00 1.45 8.51
C ALA A 26 14.24 1.02 7.23
N ALA A 27 14.95 0.87 6.11
CA ALA A 27 14.42 0.35 4.86
C ALA A 27 13.84 -1.05 5.02
N PHE A 28 14.62 -1.93 5.65
CA PHE A 28 14.28 -3.33 5.82
C PHE A 28 12.98 -3.48 6.63
N VAL A 29 12.84 -2.72 7.73
CA VAL A 29 11.61 -2.72 8.53
C VAL A 29 10.43 -2.22 7.70
N ALA A 30 10.55 -1.08 7.01
CA ALA A 30 9.46 -0.50 6.23
C ALA A 30 8.98 -1.46 5.12
N ILE A 31 9.92 -2.03 4.35
CA ILE A 31 9.64 -2.98 3.27
C ILE A 31 9.01 -4.27 3.83
N THR A 32 9.54 -4.80 4.93
CA THR A 32 9.04 -6.03 5.54
C THR A 32 7.59 -5.90 6.00
N VAL A 33 7.25 -4.80 6.68
CA VAL A 33 5.88 -4.55 7.13
C VAL A 33 4.93 -4.39 5.92
N GLY A 34 5.41 -3.77 4.83
CA GLY A 34 4.69 -3.71 3.56
C GLY A 34 4.42 -5.09 2.94
N TYR A 35 5.38 -6.01 2.94
CA TYR A 35 5.15 -7.37 2.46
C TYR A 35 4.19 -8.17 3.37
N ILE A 36 4.29 -8.02 4.69
CA ILE A 36 3.39 -8.68 5.65
C ILE A 36 1.93 -8.28 5.39
N TYR A 37 1.69 -7.05 4.94
CA TYR A 37 0.37 -6.57 4.52
C TYR A 37 -0.25 -7.47 3.44
N TYR A 38 0.51 -7.81 2.38
CA TYR A 38 0.05 -8.73 1.34
C TYR A 38 -0.03 -10.18 1.80
N VAL A 39 0.86 -10.62 2.69
CA VAL A 39 0.77 -11.96 3.29
C VAL A 39 -0.60 -12.14 3.95
N TYR A 40 -1.04 -11.17 4.75
CA TYR A 40 -2.38 -11.22 5.35
C TYR A 40 -3.50 -11.14 4.31
N SER A 41 -3.37 -10.28 3.30
CA SER A 41 -4.37 -10.19 2.21
C SER A 41 -4.54 -11.53 1.49
N PHE A 42 -3.45 -12.20 1.12
CA PHE A 42 -3.49 -13.52 0.47
C PHE A 42 -4.01 -14.63 1.39
N LEU A 43 -3.66 -14.58 2.67
CA LEU A 43 -4.16 -15.54 3.65
C LEU A 43 -5.69 -15.41 3.80
N LEU A 44 -6.22 -14.18 3.85
CA LEU A 44 -7.66 -13.90 3.90
C LEU A 44 -8.36 -14.33 2.61
N ILE A 45 -7.80 -14.01 1.45
CA ILE A 45 -8.31 -14.48 0.15
C ILE A 45 -8.37 -16.01 0.09
N ARG A 46 -7.32 -16.71 0.53
CA ARG A 46 -7.25 -18.17 0.45
C ARG A 46 -8.20 -18.85 1.43
N ARG A 47 -8.21 -18.42 2.69
CA ARG A 47 -8.96 -19.06 3.79
C ARG A 47 -10.40 -18.58 3.87
N ASP A 48 -10.60 -17.27 3.79
CA ASP A 48 -11.88 -16.64 4.07
C ASP A 48 -12.63 -16.27 2.78
N LYS A 49 -12.00 -16.46 1.61
CA LYS A 49 -12.59 -16.15 0.29
C LYS A 49 -13.13 -14.71 0.21
N LYS A 50 -12.42 -13.80 0.88
CA LYS A 50 -12.76 -12.39 0.94
C LYS A 50 -11.49 -11.56 0.87
N SER A 51 -11.53 -10.50 0.07
CA SER A 51 -10.45 -9.53 0.00
C SER A 51 -10.43 -8.67 1.26
N SER A 52 -9.22 -8.39 1.73
CA SER A 52 -9.00 -7.49 2.86
C SER A 52 -9.05 -6.01 2.50
N ILE A 53 -8.95 -5.74 1.20
CA ILE A 53 -8.78 -4.44 0.59
C ILE A 53 -9.81 -4.33 -0.54
N PRO A 54 -10.48 -3.18 -0.70
CA PRO A 54 -11.45 -3.02 -1.78
C PRO A 54 -10.79 -3.07 -3.16
N LEU A 55 -11.51 -3.61 -4.15
CA LEU A 55 -11.05 -3.73 -5.53
C LEU A 55 -10.48 -2.42 -6.09
N TRP A 56 -11.12 -1.28 -5.80
CA TRP A 56 -10.64 -0.02 -6.35
C TRP A 56 -9.26 0.38 -5.85
N LEU A 57 -8.92 0.04 -4.60
CA LEU A 57 -7.62 0.35 -4.04
C LEU A 57 -6.55 -0.55 -4.63
N HIS A 58 -6.87 -1.82 -4.89
CA HIS A 58 -5.99 -2.71 -5.66
C HIS A 58 -5.70 -2.19 -7.07
N VAL A 59 -6.74 -1.69 -7.77
CA VAL A 59 -6.55 -1.08 -9.09
C VAL A 59 -5.75 0.22 -9.03
N PHE A 60 -5.91 0.99 -7.94
CA PHE A 60 -5.11 2.20 -7.70
C PHE A 60 -3.64 1.86 -7.46
N PHE A 61 -3.35 0.88 -6.60
CA PHE A 61 -1.99 0.40 -6.36
C PHE A 61 -1.38 -0.23 -7.61
N LEU A 62 -2.14 -0.94 -8.43
CA LEU A 62 -1.65 -1.43 -9.72
C LEU A 62 -1.15 -0.28 -10.62
N ALA A 63 -1.86 0.85 -10.65
CA ALA A 63 -1.45 2.03 -11.41
C ALA A 63 -0.21 2.70 -10.81
N ASP A 64 -0.14 2.80 -9.49
CA ASP A 64 1.02 3.29 -8.75
C ASP A 64 2.26 2.43 -9.04
N ASP A 65 2.19 1.12 -8.78
CA ASP A 65 3.27 0.16 -8.96
C ASP A 65 3.74 0.10 -10.42
N THR A 66 2.82 0.19 -11.38
CA THR A 66 3.19 0.24 -12.82
C THR A 66 3.96 1.51 -13.15
N THR A 67 3.50 2.67 -12.65
CA THR A 67 4.17 3.94 -12.88
C THR A 67 5.55 3.96 -12.20
N ALA A 68 5.62 3.50 -10.95
CA ALA A 68 6.84 3.39 -10.17
C ALA A 68 7.85 2.43 -10.82
N CYS A 69 7.41 1.27 -11.29
CA CYS A 69 8.27 0.30 -11.99
C CYS A 69 9.00 0.96 -13.17
N VAL A 70 8.30 1.75 -13.97
CA VAL A 70 8.85 2.47 -15.13
C VAL A 70 9.76 3.62 -14.67
N ILE A 71 9.31 4.46 -13.73
CA ILE A 71 10.10 5.60 -13.24
C ILE A 71 11.41 5.13 -12.61
N PHE A 72 11.39 4.09 -11.77
CA PHE A 72 12.61 3.53 -11.19
C PHE A 72 13.52 2.88 -12.22
N PHE A 73 12.97 2.26 -13.27
CA PHE A 73 13.80 1.74 -14.37
C PHE A 73 14.52 2.88 -15.11
N LEU A 74 13.81 3.97 -15.42
CA LEU A 74 14.39 5.15 -16.06
C LEU A 74 15.40 5.86 -15.14
N ALA A 75 15.12 5.93 -13.84
CA ALA A 75 16.06 6.44 -12.84
C ALA A 75 17.32 5.56 -12.77
N ALA A 76 17.19 4.23 -12.80
CA ALA A 76 18.33 3.34 -12.86
C ALA A 76 19.21 3.67 -14.08
N MET A 77 18.62 3.82 -15.27
CA MET A 77 19.37 4.23 -16.46
C MET A 77 20.06 5.60 -16.30
N LYS A 78 19.36 6.59 -15.72
CA LYS A 78 19.89 7.95 -15.48
C LYS A 78 21.06 7.96 -14.49
N TYR A 79 21.03 7.11 -13.47
CA TYR A 79 22.02 7.06 -12.40
C TYR A 79 22.96 5.84 -12.50
N ASN A 80 23.40 5.49 -13.72
CA ASN A 80 24.39 4.42 -13.99
C ASN A 80 24.05 3.07 -13.36
N TRP A 81 22.79 2.65 -13.46
CA TRP A 81 22.26 1.41 -12.89
C TRP A 81 22.45 1.29 -11.38
N TYR A 82 22.36 2.41 -10.65
CA TYR A 82 22.43 2.39 -9.19
C TYR A 82 21.44 1.38 -8.61
N TRP A 83 21.97 0.46 -7.79
CA TRP A 83 21.28 -0.76 -7.36
C TRP A 83 19.94 -0.50 -6.69
N PHE A 84 19.79 0.62 -5.97
CA PHE A 84 18.56 1.00 -5.28
C PHE A 84 17.39 1.12 -6.26
N TYR A 85 17.60 1.81 -7.38
CA TYR A 85 16.57 2.00 -8.40
C TYR A 85 16.24 0.70 -9.14
N VAL A 86 17.25 -0.13 -9.40
CA VAL A 86 17.04 -1.47 -9.98
C VAL A 86 16.19 -2.33 -9.04
N MET A 87 16.53 -2.36 -7.76
CA MET A 87 15.81 -3.12 -6.74
C MET A 87 14.36 -2.65 -6.62
N PHE A 88 14.12 -1.34 -6.57
CA PHE A 88 12.76 -0.79 -6.49
C PHE A 88 11.95 -1.07 -7.76
N SER A 89 12.55 -0.95 -8.96
CA SER A 89 11.86 -1.30 -10.21
C SER A 89 11.43 -2.77 -10.23
N VAL A 90 12.34 -3.70 -9.88
CA VAL A 90 12.03 -5.13 -9.77
C VAL A 90 11.00 -5.40 -8.66
N GLY A 91 11.12 -4.73 -7.52
CA GLY A 91 10.16 -4.80 -6.43
C GLY A 91 8.76 -4.42 -6.89
N MET A 92 8.61 -3.27 -7.53
CA MET A 92 7.32 -2.81 -8.08
C MET A 92 6.76 -3.78 -9.11
N PHE A 93 7.62 -4.35 -9.97
CA PHE A 93 7.20 -5.39 -10.90
C PHE A 93 6.60 -6.63 -10.18
N ILE A 94 7.16 -7.03 -9.03
CA ILE A 94 6.59 -8.11 -8.21
C ILE A 94 5.23 -7.70 -7.62
N TRP A 95 5.10 -6.47 -7.12
CA TRP A 95 3.84 -5.95 -6.57
C TRP A 95 2.71 -5.90 -7.60
N ILE A 96 3.02 -5.56 -8.85
CA ILE A 96 2.06 -5.64 -9.97
C ILE A 96 1.41 -7.04 -10.02
N PHE A 97 2.16 -8.12 -9.83
CA PHE A 97 1.56 -9.47 -9.81
C PHE A 97 0.71 -9.73 -8.58
N PHE A 98 1.09 -9.19 -7.41
CA PHE A 98 0.27 -9.26 -6.21
C PHE A 98 -1.08 -8.56 -6.43
N GLU A 99 -1.06 -7.40 -7.07
CA GLU A 99 -2.26 -6.65 -7.41
C GLU A 99 -3.13 -7.36 -8.44
N LEU A 100 -2.54 -7.86 -9.53
CA LEU A 100 -3.26 -8.64 -10.53
C LEU A 100 -3.91 -9.89 -9.93
N TYR A 101 -3.25 -10.55 -8.98
CA TYR A 101 -3.81 -11.69 -8.26
C TYR A 101 -5.06 -11.30 -7.45
N CYS A 102 -4.97 -10.21 -6.68
CA CYS A 102 -6.09 -9.71 -5.87
C CYS A 102 -7.25 -9.22 -6.74
N ILE A 103 -6.97 -8.49 -7.82
CA ILE A 103 -7.97 -8.02 -8.79
C ILE A 103 -8.68 -9.20 -9.45
N ARG A 104 -7.94 -10.21 -9.91
CA ARG A 104 -8.52 -11.43 -10.48
C ARG A 104 -9.44 -12.12 -9.46
N PHE A 105 -9.01 -12.22 -8.21
CA PHE A 105 -9.84 -12.80 -7.15
C PHE A 105 -11.14 -12.02 -6.95
N ALA A 106 -11.07 -10.69 -6.80
CA ALA A 106 -12.23 -9.83 -6.61
C ALA A 106 -13.21 -9.88 -7.81
N LEU A 107 -12.70 -9.94 -9.04
CA LEU A 107 -13.56 -10.11 -10.22
C LEU A 107 -14.31 -11.44 -10.23
N LEU A 108 -13.66 -12.53 -9.81
CA LEU A 108 -14.27 -13.85 -9.79
C LEU A 108 -15.30 -14.02 -8.66
N ASN A 109 -15.04 -13.43 -7.49
CA ASN A 109 -15.79 -13.74 -6.27
C ASN A 109 -16.61 -12.56 -5.72
N GLU A 110 -16.20 -11.32 -5.98
CA GLU A 110 -16.75 -10.13 -5.30
C GLU A 110 -17.42 -9.13 -6.26
N ARG A 111 -17.32 -9.31 -7.58
CA ARG A 111 -17.88 -8.37 -8.58
C ARG A 111 -19.36 -8.04 -8.36
N GLN A 112 -20.14 -9.01 -7.87
CA GLN A 112 -21.57 -8.83 -7.62
C GLN A 112 -21.81 -7.92 -6.42
N GLU A 113 -21.05 -8.10 -5.35
CA GLU A 113 -21.15 -7.25 -4.17
C GLU A 113 -20.66 -5.82 -4.45
N ILE A 114 -19.65 -5.68 -5.30
CA ILE A 114 -19.07 -4.38 -5.64
C ILE A 114 -20.02 -3.53 -6.50
N ARG A 115 -20.72 -4.13 -7.47
CA ARG A 115 -21.48 -3.37 -8.49
C ARG A 115 -22.86 -3.92 -8.83
N GLY A 116 -23.21 -5.10 -8.35
CA GLY A 116 -24.32 -5.86 -8.90
C GLY A 116 -25.71 -5.33 -8.60
N GLY A 117 -25.93 -4.71 -7.44
CA GLY A 117 -27.30 -4.43 -7.00
C GLY A 117 -28.18 -5.65 -7.27
N ASP A 118 -29.33 -5.43 -7.92
CA ASP A 118 -30.30 -6.50 -8.22
C ASP A 118 -29.95 -7.34 -9.46
N LYS A 119 -29.01 -6.90 -10.31
CA LYS A 119 -28.68 -7.58 -11.57
C LYS A 119 -27.32 -8.27 -11.52
N PRO A 120 -27.19 -9.51 -12.01
CA PRO A 120 -25.89 -10.18 -12.07
C PRO A 120 -24.88 -9.39 -12.92
N VAL A 121 -23.70 -9.10 -12.35
CA VAL A 121 -22.56 -8.51 -13.06
C VAL A 121 -21.83 -9.61 -13.81
N THR A 122 -21.72 -9.45 -15.12
CA THR A 122 -20.92 -10.34 -15.97
C THR A 122 -19.43 -10.10 -15.78
N MET A 123 -18.61 -11.12 -16.07
CA MET A 123 -17.15 -10.97 -16.04
C MET A 123 -16.66 -9.84 -16.97
N LYS A 124 -17.26 -9.72 -18.17
CA LYS A 124 -16.94 -8.67 -19.13
C LYS A 124 -17.16 -7.27 -18.55
N GLN A 125 -18.28 -7.06 -17.86
CA GLN A 125 -18.56 -5.77 -17.19
C GLN A 125 -17.56 -5.48 -16.06
N GLY A 126 -17.17 -6.49 -15.30
CA GLY A 126 -16.13 -6.36 -14.28
C GLY A 126 -14.77 -5.97 -14.87
N ILE A 127 -14.34 -6.62 -15.95
CA ILE A 127 -13.07 -6.31 -16.63
C ILE A 127 -13.10 -4.89 -17.19
N VAL A 128 -14.18 -4.48 -17.88
CA VAL A 128 -14.32 -3.12 -18.40
C VAL A 128 -14.25 -2.09 -17.27
N TYR A 129 -14.87 -2.38 -16.12
CA TYR A 129 -14.79 -1.52 -14.95
C TYR A 129 -13.35 -1.39 -14.42
N VAL A 130 -12.62 -2.50 -14.30
CA VAL A 130 -11.22 -2.49 -13.86
C VAL A 130 -10.34 -1.71 -14.83
N ILE A 131 -10.50 -1.90 -16.15
CA ILE A 131 -9.73 -1.15 -17.16
C ILE A 131 -10.02 0.35 -17.07
N ALA A 132 -11.28 0.73 -16.96
CA ALA A 132 -11.66 2.14 -16.82
C ALA A 132 -11.10 2.75 -15.52
N LEU A 133 -11.17 2.02 -14.42
CA LEU A 133 -10.66 2.47 -13.13
C LEU A 133 -9.12 2.53 -13.11
N TYR A 134 -8.44 1.61 -13.80
CA TYR A 134 -7.00 1.64 -13.99
C TYR A 134 -6.58 2.88 -14.80
N ALA A 135 -7.28 3.19 -15.89
CA ALA A 135 -7.02 4.39 -16.68
C ALA A 135 -7.20 5.68 -15.86
N VAL A 136 -8.26 5.77 -15.06
CA VAL A 136 -8.46 6.90 -14.14
C VAL A 136 -7.36 6.96 -13.08
N SER A 137 -6.98 5.82 -12.49
CA SER A 137 -5.94 5.76 -11.47
C SER A 137 -4.58 6.17 -12.03
N MET A 138 -4.24 5.75 -13.25
CA MET A 138 -3.03 6.17 -13.97
C MET A 138 -2.99 7.69 -14.13
N VAL A 139 -4.10 8.31 -14.54
CA VAL A 139 -4.18 9.78 -14.64
C VAL A 139 -3.94 10.42 -13.27
N VAL A 140 -4.64 9.97 -12.23
CA VAL A 140 -4.51 10.54 -10.87
C VAL A 140 -3.08 10.41 -10.35
N VAL A 141 -2.48 9.23 -10.41
CA VAL A 141 -1.10 8.98 -9.97
C VAL A 141 -0.13 9.90 -10.70
N ASN A 142 -0.19 9.94 -12.04
CA ASN A 142 0.74 10.75 -12.83
C ASN A 142 0.52 12.26 -12.61
N MET A 143 -0.71 12.72 -12.39
CA MET A 143 -0.97 14.11 -12.03
C MET A 143 -0.36 14.47 -10.69
N ILE A 144 -0.46 13.60 -9.67
CA ILE A 144 0.15 13.83 -8.36
C ILE A 144 1.67 13.94 -8.50
N ILE A 145 2.31 13.04 -9.24
CA ILE A 145 3.76 13.08 -9.48
C ILE A 145 4.18 14.40 -10.14
N VAL A 146 3.44 14.84 -11.17
CA VAL A 146 3.72 16.10 -11.85
C VAL A 146 3.55 17.29 -10.90
N TRP A 147 2.54 17.28 -10.03
CA TRP A 147 2.30 18.35 -9.07
C TRP A 147 3.31 18.40 -7.93
N THR A 148 3.78 17.25 -7.46
CA THR A 148 4.80 17.17 -6.41
C THR A 148 6.21 17.43 -6.94
N GLY A 149 6.42 17.27 -8.25
CA GLY A 149 7.73 17.36 -8.88
C GLY A 149 8.68 16.24 -8.42
N ASP A 150 8.14 15.14 -7.92
CA ASP A 150 8.90 14.04 -7.34
C ASP A 150 9.35 13.05 -8.41
N GLU A 151 10.57 13.23 -8.92
CA GLU A 151 11.14 12.43 -10.00
C GLU A 151 11.22 10.91 -9.68
N VAL A 152 11.19 10.52 -8.41
CA VAL A 152 11.34 9.12 -7.97
C VAL A 152 10.11 8.61 -7.20
N MET A 153 8.99 9.35 -7.23
CA MET A 153 7.69 8.95 -6.66
C MET A 153 7.70 8.59 -5.15
N MET A 154 8.71 9.03 -4.40
CA MET A 154 8.85 8.69 -2.99
C MET A 154 7.67 9.23 -2.16
N GLN A 155 7.21 10.45 -2.44
CA GLN A 155 6.00 11.04 -1.86
C GLN A 155 4.75 10.24 -2.19
N MET A 156 4.63 9.71 -3.41
CA MET A 156 3.46 8.92 -3.82
C MET A 156 3.34 7.63 -2.99
N PHE A 157 4.46 6.97 -2.69
CA PHE A 157 4.44 5.81 -1.79
C PHE A 157 3.96 6.15 -0.37
N THR A 158 4.27 7.35 0.13
CA THR A 158 3.76 7.78 1.44
C THR A 158 2.23 7.90 1.40
N ILE A 159 1.67 8.39 0.29
CA ILE A 159 0.23 8.46 0.06
C ILE A 159 -0.36 7.05 -0.02
N CYS A 160 0.27 6.13 -0.75
CA CYS A 160 -0.17 4.74 -0.82
C CYS A 160 -0.17 4.06 0.55
N ASN A 161 0.85 4.29 1.39
CA ASN A 161 0.89 3.79 2.76
C ASN A 161 -0.24 4.39 3.62
N ILE A 162 -0.53 5.69 3.48
CA ILE A 162 -1.68 6.33 4.15
C ILE A 162 -2.99 5.66 3.71
N LEU A 163 -3.20 5.44 2.41
CA LEU A 163 -4.40 4.78 1.90
C LEU A 163 -4.50 3.33 2.40
N ALA A 164 -3.40 2.59 2.41
CA ALA A 164 -3.33 1.20 2.88
C ALA A 164 -3.75 1.07 4.35
N VAL A 165 -3.42 2.05 5.20
CA VAL A 165 -3.80 2.00 6.62
C VAL A 165 -5.14 2.65 6.93
N THR A 166 -5.62 3.57 6.08
CA THR A 166 -6.88 4.28 6.32
C THR A 166 -8.09 3.59 5.71
N VAL A 167 -7.96 3.10 4.48
CA VAL A 167 -9.09 2.58 3.69
C VAL A 167 -9.63 1.26 4.22
N PRO A 168 -8.83 0.20 4.48
CA PRO A 168 -9.40 -1.07 4.95
C PRO A 168 -10.21 -0.94 6.26
N PRO A 169 -9.77 -0.18 7.28
CA PRO A 169 -10.59 0.12 8.45
C PRO A 169 -11.97 0.71 8.16
N LEU A 170 -12.10 1.58 7.15
CA LEU A 170 -13.41 2.16 6.77
C LEU A 170 -14.38 1.07 6.29
N TYR A 171 -13.87 0.01 5.66
CA TYR A 171 -14.67 -1.14 5.26
C TYR A 171 -15.02 -2.03 6.45
N TRP A 172 -14.10 -2.20 7.40
CA TRP A 172 -14.37 -2.96 8.62
C TRP A 172 -15.46 -2.30 9.48
N TRP A 173 -15.53 -0.98 9.50
CA TRP A 173 -16.61 -0.25 10.18
C TRP A 173 -18.00 -0.56 9.62
N ARG A 174 -18.10 -0.78 8.31
CA ARG A 174 -19.38 -1.13 7.65
C ARG A 174 -19.78 -2.58 7.91
N SER A 175 -18.82 -3.47 8.17
CA SER A 175 -19.10 -4.88 8.44
C SER A 175 -19.67 -5.10 9.84
N LYS A 176 -20.57 -6.07 10.00
CA LYS A 176 -21.08 -6.49 11.32
C LYS A 176 -20.18 -7.54 12.00
N THR A 177 -19.30 -8.18 11.23
CA THR A 177 -18.42 -9.28 11.67
C THR A 177 -16.98 -8.95 11.27
N ARG A 178 -16.03 -9.83 11.61
CA ARG A 178 -14.64 -9.74 11.13
C ARG A 178 -14.43 -10.29 9.71
N GLU A 179 -15.48 -10.51 8.92
CA GLU A 179 -15.33 -11.03 7.55
C GLU A 179 -14.49 -10.08 6.67
N GLY A 180 -13.52 -10.64 5.94
CA GLY A 180 -12.56 -9.87 5.14
C GLY A 180 -11.53 -9.11 5.97
N ALA A 181 -11.39 -9.40 7.27
CA ALA A 181 -10.41 -8.76 8.13
C ALA A 181 -9.83 -9.76 9.12
N CYS A 182 -8.67 -9.46 9.69
CA CYS A 182 -8.14 -10.24 10.80
C CYS A 182 -7.30 -9.36 11.74
N LEU A 183 -7.17 -9.77 13.00
CA LEU A 183 -6.45 -8.98 14.00
C LEU A 183 -4.97 -8.81 13.65
N GLY A 184 -4.34 -9.82 13.04
CA GLY A 184 -2.96 -9.70 12.55
C GLY A 184 -2.82 -8.62 11.46
N PHE A 185 -3.79 -8.54 10.53
CA PHE A 185 -3.79 -7.51 9.50
C PHE A 185 -4.00 -6.10 10.09
N ALA A 186 -4.94 -5.97 11.02
CA ALA A 186 -5.17 -4.71 11.74
C ALA A 186 -3.96 -4.28 12.57
N LEU A 187 -3.25 -5.23 13.21
CA LEU A 187 -2.01 -4.97 13.92
C LEU A 187 -0.90 -4.52 12.95
N ASN A 188 -0.79 -5.15 11.78
CA ASN A 188 0.16 -4.73 10.76
C ASN A 188 -0.09 -3.29 10.30
N ASN A 189 -1.35 -2.85 10.18
CA ASN A 189 -1.67 -1.46 9.84
C ASN A 189 -1.16 -0.46 10.90
N ILE A 190 -1.17 -0.83 12.18
CA ILE A 190 -0.56 0.00 13.25
C ILE A 190 0.95 0.10 13.01
N PHE A 191 1.61 -1.02 12.69
CA PHE A 191 3.05 -0.99 12.40
C PHE A 191 3.37 -0.16 11.16
N ILE A 192 2.60 -0.27 10.08
CA ILE A 192 2.80 0.58 8.89
C ILE A 192 2.65 2.05 9.28
N ALA A 193 1.54 2.42 9.93
CA ALA A 193 1.30 3.81 10.33
C ALA A 193 2.39 4.33 11.28
N PHE A 194 2.89 3.50 12.19
CA PHE A 194 3.94 3.89 13.10
C PHE A 194 5.29 4.05 12.39
N THR A 195 5.77 3.02 11.69
CA THR A 195 7.12 3.01 11.10
C THR A 195 7.27 3.98 9.94
N ASN A 196 6.16 4.28 9.23
CA ASN A 196 6.17 5.23 8.13
C ASN A 196 6.48 6.65 8.57
N PHE A 197 6.15 7.05 9.81
CA PHE A 197 6.28 8.44 10.27
C PHE A 197 7.29 8.63 11.42
N LEU A 198 8.23 7.70 11.56
CA LEU A 198 9.30 7.78 12.56
C LEU A 198 10.33 8.87 12.22
N PRO A 199 11.03 9.42 13.24
CA PRO A 199 12.09 10.42 13.05
C PRO A 199 13.36 9.85 12.40
N PRO A 200 14.29 10.71 11.93
CA PRO A 200 15.55 10.30 11.34
C PRO A 200 16.32 9.31 12.24
N GLY A 201 16.93 8.30 11.62
CA GLY A 201 17.59 7.19 12.28
C GLY A 201 16.68 6.00 12.60
N TYR A 202 15.36 6.19 12.60
CA TYR A 202 14.38 5.13 12.83
C TYR A 202 13.38 4.97 11.67
N GLY A 203 12.95 6.08 11.07
CA GLY A 203 12.03 6.10 9.94
C GLY A 203 12.76 6.05 8.60
N TRP A 204 12.31 5.19 7.70
CA TRP A 204 12.89 5.06 6.36
C TRP A 204 12.88 6.39 5.58
N TRP A 205 11.75 7.09 5.55
CA TRP A 205 11.59 8.31 4.77
C TRP A 205 12.43 9.48 5.31
N THR A 206 12.35 9.75 6.61
CA THR A 206 13.07 10.84 7.27
C THR A 206 14.57 10.59 7.38
N THR A 207 15.00 9.33 7.42
CA THR A 207 16.42 8.96 7.29
C THR A 207 16.91 9.11 5.85
N GLY A 208 16.04 8.80 4.88
CA GLY A 208 16.37 8.87 3.46
C GLY A 208 16.39 10.28 2.88
N SER A 209 15.54 11.19 3.36
CA SER A 209 15.55 12.59 2.94
C SER A 209 14.97 13.51 4.01
N SER A 210 15.64 14.65 4.19
CA SER A 210 15.19 15.73 5.07
C SER A 210 13.86 16.37 4.63
N TYR A 211 13.44 16.15 3.38
CA TYR A 211 12.14 16.59 2.88
C TYR A 211 10.98 16.13 3.77
N PHE A 212 11.06 14.92 4.31
CA PHE A 212 10.03 14.34 5.17
C PHE A 212 10.18 14.74 6.64
N ASP A 213 11.29 15.37 7.04
CA ASP A 213 11.56 15.76 8.43
C ASP A 213 10.95 17.13 8.75
N HIS A 214 9.63 17.17 8.92
CA HIS A 214 8.91 18.39 9.28
C HIS A 214 7.71 18.11 10.20
N PRO A 215 7.21 19.11 10.97
CA PRO A 215 6.20 18.87 12.01
C PRO A 215 4.93 18.16 11.54
N MET A 216 4.46 18.47 10.32
CA MET A 216 3.26 17.83 9.76
C MET A 216 3.44 16.33 9.50
N TRP A 217 4.66 15.87 9.20
CA TRP A 217 4.97 14.45 9.06
C TRP A 217 4.70 13.68 10.35
N TYR A 218 5.19 14.21 11.47
CA TYR A 218 5.00 13.61 12.79
C TYR A 218 3.56 13.69 13.27
N ILE A 219 2.88 14.82 13.01
CA ILE A 219 1.45 14.97 13.31
C ILE A 219 0.64 13.92 12.55
N ALA A 220 0.90 13.74 11.25
CA ALA A 220 0.24 12.70 10.45
C ALA A 220 0.51 11.31 11.04
N GLY A 221 1.75 11.02 11.44
CA GLY A 221 2.11 9.77 12.11
C GLY A 221 1.30 9.47 13.36
N VAL A 222 1.19 10.45 14.27
CA VAL A 222 0.40 10.31 15.50
C VAL A 222 -1.07 10.07 15.17
N VAL A 223 -1.66 10.88 14.29
CA VAL A 223 -3.08 10.79 13.92
C VAL A 223 -3.39 9.44 13.28
N LEU A 224 -2.58 8.98 12.33
CA LEU A 224 -2.79 7.71 11.63
C LEU A 224 -2.54 6.50 12.52
N THR A 225 -1.56 6.59 13.43
CA THR A 225 -1.32 5.52 14.42
C THR A 225 -2.49 5.41 15.39
N LEU A 226 -3.01 6.52 15.91
CA LEU A 226 -4.18 6.51 16.78
C LEU A 226 -5.44 5.99 16.05
N TYR A 227 -5.63 6.40 14.79
CA TYR A 227 -6.72 5.90 13.94
C TYR A 227 -6.65 4.37 13.76
N THR A 228 -5.48 3.82 13.45
CA THR A 228 -5.31 2.37 13.26
C THR A 228 -5.43 1.58 14.57
N ILE A 229 -5.00 2.14 15.71
CA ILE A 229 -5.26 1.57 17.04
C ILE A 229 -6.77 1.52 17.31
N GLY A 230 -7.49 2.62 17.05
CA GLY A 230 -8.95 2.67 17.19
C GLY A 230 -9.65 1.62 16.31
N ALA A 231 -9.19 1.48 15.06
CA ALA A 231 -9.68 0.46 14.14
C ALA A 231 -9.41 -0.97 14.65
N PHE A 232 -8.24 -1.23 15.22
CA PHE A 232 -7.91 -2.53 15.81
C PHE A 232 -8.82 -2.86 17.00
N ILE A 233 -9.01 -1.93 17.94
CA ILE A 233 -9.89 -2.12 19.10
C ILE A 233 -11.32 -2.38 18.65
N MET A 234 -11.81 -1.60 17.68
CA MET A 234 -13.12 -1.79 17.08
C MET A 234 -13.26 -3.19 16.46
N LEU A 235 -12.27 -3.64 15.67
CA LEU A 235 -12.32 -4.95 15.02
C LEU A 235 -12.26 -6.10 16.05
N LYS A 236 -11.46 -5.94 17.11
CA LYS A 236 -11.38 -6.87 18.25
C LYS A 236 -12.74 -7.05 18.93
N ASN A 237 -13.58 -6.01 18.97
CA ASN A 237 -14.89 -6.11 19.59
C ASN A 237 -15.98 -6.68 18.66
N LYS A 238 -15.71 -6.87 17.36
CA LYS A 238 -16.65 -7.53 16.46
C LYS A 238 -16.64 -9.05 16.64
N PRO A 239 -17.79 -9.73 16.45
CA PRO A 239 -17.85 -11.18 16.48
C PRO A 239 -16.98 -11.77 15.36
N PRO A 240 -16.26 -12.87 15.64
CA PRO A 240 -15.57 -13.63 14.60
C PRO A 240 -16.60 -14.18 13.60
N ARG A 241 -16.16 -14.46 12.38
CA ARG A 241 -17.03 -15.03 11.36
C ARG A 241 -17.53 -16.42 11.80
N ALA A 242 -18.80 -16.70 11.53
CA ALA A 242 -19.34 -18.06 11.67
C ALA A 242 -18.52 -19.03 10.80
N THR A 243 -17.85 -20.00 11.43
CA THR A 243 -17.12 -21.04 10.72
C THR A 243 -18.15 -22.02 10.16
N LEU A 244 -18.28 -22.11 8.84
CA LEU A 244 -19.15 -23.13 8.23
C LEU A 244 -18.57 -24.52 8.51
N ALA A 245 -19.44 -25.52 8.72
CA ALA A 245 -19.03 -26.90 8.97
C ALA A 245 -18.07 -27.39 7.86
N GLY A 246 -16.89 -27.87 8.24
CA GLY A 246 -15.84 -28.33 7.30
C GLY A 246 -14.85 -27.26 6.83
N GLN A 247 -15.03 -25.98 7.19
CA GLN A 247 -14.02 -24.95 6.94
C GLN A 247 -12.99 -24.88 8.08
N LYS A 248 -11.72 -24.62 7.73
CA LYS A 248 -10.69 -24.30 8.73
C LYS A 248 -11.13 -23.06 9.50
N LYS A 249 -10.85 -23.00 10.80
CA LYS A 249 -11.11 -21.82 11.63
C LYS A 249 -10.59 -20.57 10.91
N SER A 250 -11.40 -19.50 10.96
CA SER A 250 -11.00 -18.15 10.51
C SER A 250 -9.64 -17.80 11.10
N LEU A 251 -8.89 -16.93 10.42
CA LEU A 251 -7.51 -16.62 10.81
C LEU A 251 -7.37 -16.23 12.29
N TRP A 252 -8.40 -15.67 12.96
CA TRP A 252 -8.42 -15.44 14.42
C TRP A 252 -9.85 -15.35 15.00
#